data_AF-A0A524HSM3-F1
#
_entry.id   AF-A0A524HSM3-F1
#
_cell.length_a   1.000
_cell.length_b   1.000
_cell.length_c   1.000
_cell.angle_alpha   90.00
_cell.angle_beta   90.00
_cell.angle_gamma   90.00
#
_symmetry.space_group_name_H-M   'P 1'
#
loop_
_entity.id
_entity.type
_entity.pdbx_description
1 polymer ?
#
loop_
_entity_poly.entity_id
_entity_poly.type
_entity_poly.pdbx_seq_one_letter_code
_entity_poly.pdbx_strand_id
1 'polypeptide(L)'
;HGVMEPANLIVPVGMKTRDLLDACGGLTPDAKEVVFGGPMMGAAVADLDAPVLKGTTGVVVLTESDCRPVATYPCIRCGHCVDACPVYLNPQLLGNLAMVERYEDMEANRLADCMLCGCCSYTCPSNIPLSQLFQASKLALRKQKTVA
;
A
#
# COMPACT_ATOMS: atom_id res chain seq x y z
N HIS A 1 -6.79 -4.64 -16.48
CA HIS A 1 -6.41 -3.23 -16.26
C HIS A 1 -7.70 -2.43 -16.24
N GLY A 2 -7.90 -1.56 -15.25
CA GLY A 2 -9.22 -0.99 -14.95
C GLY A 2 -9.60 0.29 -15.72
N VAL A 3 -8.85 0.65 -16.77
CA VAL A 3 -9.08 1.87 -17.57
C VAL A 3 -9.23 1.50 -19.04
N MET A 4 -10.09 2.22 -19.77
CA MET A 4 -10.38 1.91 -21.17
C MET A 4 -9.17 2.11 -22.09
N GLU A 5 -8.45 3.23 -21.93
CA GLU A 5 -7.29 3.59 -22.76
C GLU A 5 -6.08 3.97 -21.88
N PRO A 6 -5.20 3.00 -21.55
CA PRO A 6 -3.97 3.28 -20.80
C PRO A 6 -3.03 4.22 -21.58
N ALA A 7 -2.61 5.32 -20.97
CA ALA A 7 -1.77 6.33 -21.63
C ALA A 7 -0.78 7.02 -20.67
N ASN A 8 0.26 7.61 -21.26
CA ASN A 8 1.14 8.56 -20.57
C ASN A 8 0.75 9.97 -20.98
N LEU A 9 0.29 10.79 -20.03
CA LEU A 9 -0.24 12.13 -20.28
C LEU A 9 0.56 13.20 -19.55
N ILE A 10 0.67 14.39 -20.15
CA ILE A 10 1.14 15.59 -19.47
C ILE A 10 -0.10 16.34 -19.00
N VAL A 11 -0.25 16.50 -17.69
CA VAL A 11 -1.43 17.12 -17.06
C VAL A 11 -1.04 18.22 -16.07
N PRO A 12 -1.90 19.23 -15.85
CA PRO A 12 -1.63 20.25 -14.85
C PRO A 12 -1.73 19.68 -13.43
N VAL A 13 -0.85 20.12 -12.55
CA VAL A 13 -0.95 19.83 -11.11
C VAL A 13 -2.25 20.43 -10.59
N GLY A 14 -3.06 19.63 -9.90
CA GLY A 14 -4.39 20.03 -9.43
C GLY A 14 -5.55 19.52 -10.29
N MET A 15 -5.30 18.92 -11.46
CA MET A 15 -6.34 18.28 -12.26
C MET A 15 -7.07 17.21 -11.45
N LYS A 16 -8.40 17.14 -11.53
CA LYS A 16 -9.15 16.09 -10.83
C LYS A 16 -8.83 14.72 -11.42
N THR A 17 -8.82 13.69 -10.58
CA THR A 17 -8.60 12.31 -11.03
C THR A 17 -9.70 11.85 -11.97
N ARG A 18 -10.95 12.29 -11.76
CA ARG A 18 -12.08 12.03 -12.65
C ARG A 18 -11.80 12.53 -14.08
N ASP A 19 -11.40 13.79 -14.22
CA ASP A 19 -11.13 14.39 -15.54
C ASP A 19 -9.96 13.68 -16.24
N LEU A 20 -8.95 13.25 -15.48
CA LEU A 20 -7.85 12.42 -15.98
C LEU A 20 -8.34 11.07 -16.53
N LEU A 21 -9.21 10.39 -15.77
CA LEU A 21 -9.75 9.09 -16.16
C LEU A 21 -10.68 9.22 -17.37
N ASP A 22 -11.50 10.26 -17.44
CA ASP A 22 -12.38 10.55 -18.57
C ASP A 22 -11.56 10.82 -19.84
N ALA A 23 -10.42 11.50 -19.74
CA ALA A 23 -9.48 11.69 -20.85
C ALA A 23 -8.85 10.36 -21.35
N CYS A 24 -8.85 9.31 -20.52
CA CYS A 24 -8.43 7.95 -20.85
C CYS A 24 -9.62 7.03 -21.24
N GLY A 25 -10.75 7.60 -21.63
CA GLY A 25 -11.95 6.84 -22.04
C GLY A 25 -12.77 6.27 -20.87
N GLY A 26 -12.45 6.62 -19.63
CA GLY A 26 -13.15 6.19 -18.43
C GLY A 26 -12.69 4.85 -17.86
N LEU A 27 -13.44 4.37 -16.86
CA LEU A 27 -13.17 3.12 -16.14
C LEU A 27 -13.82 1.92 -16.84
N THR A 28 -13.17 0.75 -16.77
CA THR A 28 -13.79 -0.50 -17.20
C THR A 28 -14.89 -0.93 -16.21
N PRO A 29 -15.87 -1.76 -16.62
CA PRO A 29 -16.94 -2.22 -15.73
C PRO A 29 -16.47 -3.02 -14.51
N ASP A 30 -15.31 -3.68 -14.61
CA ASP A 30 -14.67 -4.46 -13.56
C ASP A 30 -13.63 -3.66 -12.75
N ALA A 31 -13.52 -2.35 -12.97
CA ALA A 31 -12.66 -1.47 -12.20
C ALA A 31 -13.11 -1.44 -10.73
N LYS A 32 -12.16 -1.67 -9.82
CA LYS A 32 -12.44 -1.81 -8.39
C LYS A 32 -11.80 -0.74 -7.54
N GLU A 33 -10.54 -0.41 -7.81
CA GLU A 33 -9.77 0.49 -6.95
C GLU A 33 -8.85 1.39 -7.77
N VAL A 34 -8.82 2.68 -7.43
CA VAL A 34 -7.93 3.67 -8.04
C VAL A 34 -6.82 4.00 -7.06
N VAL A 35 -5.57 3.90 -7.50
CA VAL A 35 -4.38 4.02 -6.67
C VAL A 35 -3.47 5.10 -7.23
N PHE A 36 -3.08 6.06 -6.40
CA PHE A 36 -2.01 7.00 -6.71
C PHE A 36 -0.65 6.36 -6.46
N GLY A 37 0.20 6.32 -7.47
CA GLY A 37 1.51 5.69 -7.44
C GLY A 37 1.51 4.37 -8.21
N GLY A 38 2.08 3.33 -7.59
CA GLY A 38 2.13 1.99 -8.17
C GLY A 38 1.24 0.99 -7.41
N PRO A 39 1.03 -0.22 -7.95
CA PRO A 39 0.13 -1.22 -7.34
C PRO A 39 0.57 -1.71 -5.95
N MET A 40 1.85 -1.55 -5.60
CA MET A 40 2.41 -2.04 -4.33
C MET A 40 2.56 -0.95 -3.27
N MET A 41 3.08 0.22 -3.67
CA MET A 41 3.41 1.33 -2.76
C MET A 41 2.45 2.50 -2.85
N GLY A 42 1.51 2.45 -3.79
CA GLY A 42 0.55 3.52 -4.01
C GLY A 42 -0.53 3.57 -2.93
N ALA A 43 -1.18 4.71 -2.84
CA ALA A 43 -2.28 4.94 -1.92
C ALA A 43 -3.61 4.88 -2.66
N ALA A 44 -4.56 4.11 -2.11
CA ALA A 44 -5.93 4.10 -2.60
C ALA A 44 -6.56 5.49 -2.48
N VAL A 45 -7.21 5.92 -3.56
CA VAL A 45 -7.89 7.21 -3.64
C VAL A 45 -9.35 7.01 -3.25
N ALA A 46 -9.76 7.66 -2.17
CA ALA A 46 -11.15 7.57 -1.68
C ALA A 46 -12.14 8.41 -2.49
N ASP A 47 -11.66 9.46 -3.16
CA ASP A 47 -12.48 10.42 -3.91
C ASP A 47 -11.84 10.73 -5.27
N LEU A 48 -12.57 10.50 -6.36
CA LEU A 48 -12.10 10.80 -7.72
C LEU A 48 -12.03 12.30 -8.02
N ASP A 49 -12.66 13.14 -7.20
CA ASP A 49 -12.48 14.58 -7.26
C ASP A 49 -11.18 15.05 -6.57
N ALA A 50 -10.43 14.13 -5.95
CA ALA A 50 -9.10 14.43 -5.43
C ALA A 50 -8.16 14.86 -6.57
N PRO A 51 -7.34 15.91 -6.34
CA PRO A 51 -6.44 16.42 -7.34
C PRO A 51 -5.22 15.52 -7.53
N VAL A 52 -4.73 15.44 -8.77
CA VAL A 52 -3.40 14.94 -9.10
C VAL A 52 -2.38 15.92 -8.52
N LEU A 53 -1.49 15.40 -7.66
CA LEU A 53 -0.47 16.20 -6.99
C LEU A 53 0.87 16.08 -7.73
N LYS A 54 1.79 17.00 -7.44
CA LYS A 54 3.18 16.92 -7.95
C LYS A 54 3.86 15.58 -7.60
N GLY A 55 3.51 15.00 -6.46
CA GLY A 55 4.02 13.70 -6.01
C GLY A 55 3.33 12.49 -6.62
N THR A 56 2.26 12.67 -7.40
CA THR A 56 1.56 11.56 -8.07
C THR A 56 2.43 11.06 -9.22
N THR A 57 3.11 9.93 -9.03
CA THR A 57 3.98 9.33 -10.05
C THR A 57 3.21 8.57 -11.13
N GLY A 58 1.94 8.24 -10.87
CA GLY A 58 1.04 7.52 -11.75
C GLY A 58 -0.33 7.34 -11.11
N VAL A 59 -1.31 6.96 -11.91
CA VAL A 59 -2.65 6.55 -11.45
C VAL A 59 -2.89 5.16 -11.99
N VAL A 60 -3.04 4.19 -11.09
CA VAL A 60 -3.25 2.78 -11.43
C VAL A 60 -4.69 2.42 -11.09
N VAL A 61 -5.40 1.82 -12.04
CA VAL A 61 -6.75 1.29 -11.80
C VAL A 61 -6.68 -0.23 -11.77
N LEU A 62 -6.97 -0.79 -10.60
CA LEU A 62 -7.01 -2.22 -10.34
C LEU A 62 -8.41 -2.76 -10.64
N THR A 63 -8.48 -3.94 -11.24
CA THR A 63 -9.75 -4.64 -11.47
C THR A 63 -10.14 -5.51 -10.28
N GLU A 64 -11.35 -6.06 -10.28
CA GLU A 64 -11.80 -7.00 -9.26
C GLU A 64 -10.88 -8.23 -9.13
N SER A 65 -10.29 -8.71 -10.24
CA SER A 65 -9.33 -9.83 -10.21
C SER A 65 -7.98 -9.46 -9.59
N ASP A 66 -7.61 -8.18 -9.68
CA ASP A 66 -6.36 -7.65 -9.11
C ASP A 66 -6.51 -7.45 -7.58
N CYS A 67 -7.68 -7.00 -7.16
CA CYS A 67 -8.03 -6.81 -5.76
C CYS A 67 -8.53 -8.13 -5.16
N ARG A 68 -7.64 -8.95 -4.59
CA ARG A 68 -8.08 -10.16 -3.86
C ARG A 68 -8.72 -9.77 -2.52
N PRO A 69 -10.04 -9.98 -2.31
CA PRO A 69 -10.57 -9.97 -0.95
C PRO A 69 -10.13 -11.28 -0.30
N VAL A 70 -9.29 -11.19 0.72
CA VAL A 70 -8.86 -12.38 1.44
C VAL A 70 -9.09 -12.19 2.92
N ALA A 71 -9.81 -13.15 3.50
CA ALA A 71 -9.85 -13.28 4.94
C ALA A 71 -8.41 -13.36 5.46
N THR A 72 -8.11 -12.53 6.45
CA THR A 72 -6.83 -12.64 7.17
C THR A 72 -6.94 -13.81 8.13
N TYR A 73 -5.98 -14.73 8.04
CA TYR A 73 -5.85 -15.89 8.90
C TYR A 73 -4.70 -15.69 9.90
N PRO A 74 -4.64 -16.48 10.99
CA PRO A 74 -3.49 -16.48 11.88
C PRO A 74 -2.18 -16.82 11.14
N CYS A 75 -1.08 -16.24 11.62
CA CYS A 75 0.25 -16.50 11.08
C CYS A 75 0.66 -17.96 11.33
N ILE A 76 1.00 -18.69 10.26
CA ILE A 76 1.48 -20.08 10.32
C ILE A 76 3.01 -20.20 10.41
N ARG A 77 3.73 -19.07 10.51
CA ARG A 77 5.20 -19.01 10.62
C ARG A 77 5.96 -19.72 9.49
N CYS A 78 5.47 -19.58 8.25
CA CYS A 78 6.06 -20.22 7.07
C CYS A 78 7.39 -19.61 6.58
N GLY A 79 7.78 -18.41 7.04
CA GLY A 79 9.03 -17.76 6.65
C GLY A 79 9.00 -16.99 5.32
N HIS A 80 8.02 -17.19 4.43
CA HIS A 80 8.00 -16.54 3.10
C HIS A 80 8.17 -15.01 3.14
N CYS A 81 7.59 -14.36 4.15
CA CYS A 81 7.72 -12.91 4.30
C CYS A 81 9.16 -12.44 4.58
N VAL A 82 9.98 -13.27 5.21
CA VAL A 82 11.40 -13.01 5.47
C VAL A 82 12.17 -13.12 4.15
N ASP A 83 11.95 -14.19 3.39
CA ASP A 83 12.61 -14.42 2.10
C ASP A 83 12.28 -13.34 1.07
N ALA A 84 11.03 -12.85 1.08
CA ALA A 84 10.57 -11.81 0.17
C ALA A 84 11.01 -10.39 0.55
N CYS A 85 11.65 -10.18 1.70
CA CYS A 85 11.98 -8.84 2.18
C CYS A 85 13.24 -8.29 1.47
N PRO A 86 13.13 -7.23 0.64
CA PRO A 86 14.27 -6.68 -0.10
C PRO A 86 15.30 -5.95 0.77
N VAL A 87 14.96 -5.64 2.02
CA VAL A 87 15.83 -4.94 2.99
C VAL A 87 16.17 -5.83 4.19
N TYR A 88 15.97 -7.14 4.07
CA TYR A 88 16.40 -8.15 5.06
C TYR A 88 15.88 -7.93 6.49
N LEU A 89 14.69 -7.35 6.64
CA LEU A 89 14.00 -7.29 7.93
C LEU A 89 13.38 -8.65 8.26
N ASN A 90 12.85 -8.79 9.49
CA ASN A 90 12.01 -9.92 9.89
C ASN A 90 10.54 -9.48 9.97
N PRO A 91 9.75 -9.58 8.88
CA PRO A 91 8.37 -9.09 8.88
C PRO A 91 7.45 -9.92 9.74
N GLN A 92 7.76 -11.20 9.99
CA GLN A 92 6.99 -12.04 10.89
C GLN A 92 7.06 -11.51 12.33
N LEU A 93 8.26 -11.19 12.81
CA LEU A 93 8.46 -10.62 14.14
C LEU A 93 7.81 -9.24 14.24
N LEU A 94 8.11 -8.35 13.29
CA LEU A 94 7.52 -7.01 13.26
C LEU A 94 6.00 -7.06 13.20
N GLY A 95 5.41 -7.98 12.42
CA GLY A 95 3.98 -8.16 12.33
C GLY A 95 3.35 -8.57 13.67
N ASN A 96 3.97 -9.52 14.36
CA ASN A 96 3.49 -9.93 15.69
C ASN A 96 3.57 -8.78 16.70
N LEU A 97 4.66 -8.01 16.71
CA LEU A 97 4.82 -6.84 17.58
C LEU A 97 3.80 -5.74 17.24
N ALA A 98 3.50 -5.53 15.95
CA ALA A 98 2.51 -4.55 15.51
C ALA A 98 1.09 -4.89 16.00
N MET A 99 0.72 -6.17 15.97
CA MET A 99 -0.60 -6.65 16.41
C MET A 99 -0.86 -6.43 17.91
N VAL A 100 0.20 -6.33 18.72
CA VAL A 100 0.12 -6.04 20.16
C VAL A 100 0.66 -4.64 20.51
N GLU A 101 0.77 -3.76 19.50
CA GLU A 101 1.16 -2.35 19.66
C GLU A 101 2.51 -2.11 20.37
N ARG A 102 3.44 -3.07 20.29
CA ARG A 102 4.78 -2.97 20.88
C ARG A 102 5.73 -2.18 20.00
N TYR A 103 5.43 -0.91 19.80
CA TYR A 103 6.10 -0.07 18.79
C TYR A 103 7.58 0.20 19.10
N GLU A 104 7.95 0.40 20.37
CA GLU A 104 9.36 0.60 20.76
C GLU A 104 10.22 -0.61 20.40
N ASP A 105 9.71 -1.83 20.60
CA ASP A 105 10.40 -3.05 20.17
C ASP A 105 10.49 -3.16 18.66
N MET A 106 9.47 -2.69 17.92
CA MET A 106 9.55 -2.63 16.46
C MET A 106 10.66 -1.66 16.00
N GLU A 107 10.83 -0.53 16.69
CA GLU A 107 11.93 0.39 16.40
C GLU A 107 13.29 -0.24 16.70
N ALA A 108 13.43 -0.94 17.84
CA ALA A 108 14.62 -1.72 18.16
C ALA A 108 14.92 -2.81 17.10
N ASN A 109 13.87 -3.35 16.47
CA ASN A 109 13.94 -4.29 15.35
C ASN A 109 13.94 -3.61 13.97
N ARG A 110 14.44 -2.37 13.89
CA ARG A 110 14.73 -1.64 12.63
C ARG A 110 13.50 -1.38 11.75
N LEU A 111 12.31 -1.20 12.34
CA LEU A 111 11.11 -0.81 11.58
C LEU A 111 11.34 0.43 10.69
N ALA A 112 12.19 1.38 11.13
CA ALA A 112 12.53 2.58 10.37
C ALA A 112 13.02 2.28 8.95
N ASP A 113 13.74 1.17 8.74
CA ASP A 113 14.34 0.79 7.46
C ASP A 113 13.32 0.21 6.47
N CYS A 114 12.11 -0.15 6.93
CA CYS A 114 11.07 -0.67 6.06
C CYS A 114 10.58 0.37 5.05
N MET A 115 10.78 0.14 3.75
CA MET A 115 10.32 1.06 2.70
C MET A 115 8.85 0.89 2.28
N LEU A 116 8.04 0.12 3.03
CA LEU A 116 6.61 -0.10 2.77
C LEU A 116 6.31 -0.67 1.37
N CYS A 117 7.18 -1.53 0.84
CA CYS A 117 7.04 -2.12 -0.50
C CYS A 117 5.94 -3.19 -0.63
N GLY A 118 5.38 -3.71 0.46
CA GLY A 118 4.26 -4.67 0.42
C GLY A 118 4.62 -6.11 0.02
N CYS A 119 5.86 -6.44 -0.34
CA CYS A 119 6.27 -7.79 -0.75
C CYS A 119 5.92 -8.87 0.30
N CYS A 120 6.11 -8.55 1.58
CA CYS A 120 5.80 -9.43 2.70
C CYS A 120 4.30 -9.72 2.85
N SER A 121 3.44 -8.72 2.60
CA SER A 121 1.99 -8.89 2.61
C SER A 121 1.53 -9.75 1.43
N TYR A 122 2.08 -9.47 0.24
CA TYR A 122 1.68 -10.15 -1.00
C TYR A 122 2.01 -11.65 -0.99
N THR A 123 3.16 -12.04 -0.45
CA THR A 123 3.58 -13.45 -0.39
C THR A 123 2.94 -14.24 0.77
N CYS A 124 2.27 -13.56 1.70
CA CYS A 124 1.77 -14.18 2.92
C CYS A 124 0.58 -15.12 2.60
N PRO A 125 0.69 -16.44 2.83
CA PRO A 125 -0.43 -17.36 2.60
C PRO A 125 -1.60 -17.12 3.54
N SER A 126 -1.35 -16.49 4.71
CA SER A 126 -2.37 -16.10 5.68
C SER A 126 -3.01 -14.74 5.38
N ASN A 127 -2.60 -14.04 4.32
CA ASN A 127 -3.11 -12.72 3.93
C ASN A 127 -3.04 -11.67 5.05
N ILE A 128 -1.92 -11.64 5.78
CA ILE A 128 -1.68 -10.65 6.82
C ILE A 128 -1.22 -9.35 6.15
N PRO A 129 -1.89 -8.21 6.37
CA PRO A 129 -1.55 -6.93 5.75
C PRO A 129 -0.35 -6.27 6.45
N LEU A 130 0.81 -6.92 6.40
CA LEU A 130 2.03 -6.52 7.12
C LEU A 130 2.49 -5.10 6.78
N SER A 131 2.48 -4.71 5.50
CA SER A 131 2.82 -3.35 5.06
C SER A 131 1.93 -2.28 5.68
N GLN A 132 0.62 -2.52 5.76
CA GLN A 132 -0.34 -1.60 6.36
C GLN A 132 -0.13 -1.50 7.87
N LEU A 133 0.12 -2.63 8.55
CA LEU A 133 0.50 -2.65 9.96
C LEU A 133 1.77 -1.83 10.19
N PHE A 134 2.80 -1.99 9.36
CA PHE A 134 4.07 -1.25 9.49
C PHE A 134 3.89 0.24 9.23
N GLN A 135 3.06 0.63 8.26
CA GLN A 135 2.73 2.03 8.01
C GLN A 135 2.04 2.65 9.23
N ALA A 136 1.05 1.97 9.81
CA ALA A 136 0.37 2.41 11.02
C ALA A 136 1.33 2.52 12.21
N SER A 137 2.19 1.52 12.44
CA SER A 137 3.19 1.55 13.50
C SER A 137 4.21 2.68 13.34
N LYS A 138 4.67 2.97 12.11
CA LYS A 138 5.55 4.11 11.84
C LYS A 138 4.87 5.45 12.18
N LEU A 139 3.60 5.60 11.86
CA LEU A 139 2.83 6.80 12.21
C LEU A 139 2.65 6.91 13.73
N ALA A 140 2.35 5.81 14.41
CA ALA A 140 2.20 5.77 15.86
C ALA A 140 3.50 6.14 16.59
N LEU A 141 4.64 5.58 16.19
CA LEU A 141 5.96 5.93 16.74
C LEU A 141 6.29 7.42 16.59
N ARG A 142 6.01 7.99 15.41
CA ARG A 142 6.22 9.42 15.18
C ARG A 142 5.36 10.27 16.11
N LYS A 143 4.11 9.88 16.35
CA LYS A 143 3.22 10.58 17.30
C LYS A 143 3.75 10.50 18.72
N GLN A 144 4.18 9.33 19.18
CA GLN A 144 4.72 9.15 20.53
C GLN A 144 5.95 10.03 20.79
N LYS A 145 6.87 10.11 19.81
CA LYS A 145 8.09 10.95 19.91
C LYS A 145 7.84 12.45 19.91
N THR A 146 6.74 12.91 19.31
CA THR A 146 6.40 14.34 19.30
C THR A 146 5.73 14.79 20.61
N VAL A 147 5.17 13.84 21.38
CA VAL A 147 4.46 14.12 22.64
C VAL A 147 5.35 13.93 23.87
N ALA A 148 6.48 13.24 23.74
CA ALA A 148 7.52 13.09 24.76
C ALA A 148 8.52 14.25 24.73
#